data_AF-A0A381F2A6-F1
#
_entry.id   AF-A0A381F2A6-F1
#
_cell.length_a   1.000
_cell.length_b   1.000
_cell.length_c   1.000
_cell.angle_alpha   90.00
_cell.angle_beta   90.00
_cell.angle_gamma   90.00
#
_symmetry.space_group_name_H-M   'P 1'
#
loop_
_entity.id
_entity.type
_entity.pdbx_description
1 polymer ?
#
loop_
_entity_poly.entity_id
_entity_poly.type
_entity_poly.pdbx_seq_one_letter_code
_entity_poly.pdbx_strand_id
1 'polypeptide(L)'
;MELLDAVDVALASGAKVIALTTSGSPLARRATVSLIADTLEDNETYSPMISRIVHLVQIDILTVSVALRRGPGLIRQLEKTKHSLKNRRLDNKQPE
;
A
#
# COMPACT_ATOMS: atom_id res chain seq x y z
N MET A 1 -10.91 2.79 15.59
CA MET A 1 -9.44 2.72 15.70
C MET A 1 -8.89 3.86 14.88
N GLU A 2 -8.15 4.77 15.52
CA GLU A 2 -7.53 5.91 14.86
C GLU A 2 -6.28 5.45 14.07
N LEU A 3 -5.85 6.18 13.04
CA LEU A 3 -4.75 5.76 12.15
C LEU A 3 -3.46 5.41 12.91
N LEU A 4 -3.11 6.22 13.90
CA LEU A 4 -1.89 6.02 14.68
C LEU A 4 -1.99 4.80 15.60
N ASP A 5 -3.17 4.52 16.16
CA ASP A 5 -3.42 3.28 16.92
C ASP A 5 -3.25 2.05 16.03
N ALA A 6 -3.75 2.12 14.79
CA ALA A 6 -3.61 1.03 13.82
C ALA A 6 -2.13 0.72 13.52
N VAL A 7 -1.32 1.77 13.41
CA VAL A 7 0.13 1.66 13.19
C VAL A 7 0.80 1.01 14.40
N ASP A 8 0.46 1.45 15.62
CA ASP A 8 1.03 0.89 16.84
C ASP A 8 0.69 -0.60 16.98
N VAL A 9 -0.55 -1.00 16.71
CA VAL A 9 -0.97 -2.42 16.73
C VAL A 9 -0.22 -3.24 15.69
N ALA A 10 -0.06 -2.72 14.47
CA ALA A 10 0.67 -3.41 13.40
C ALA A 10 2.15 -3.62 13.78
N LEU A 11 2.80 -2.58 14.30
CA LEU A 11 4.20 -2.64 14.75
C LEU A 11 4.37 -3.60 15.94
N ALA A 12 3.48 -3.54 16.93
CA ALA A 12 3.46 -4.45 18.07
C ALA A 12 3.28 -5.92 17.65
N SER A 13 2.60 -6.16 16.53
CA SER A 13 2.43 -7.49 15.93
C SER A 13 3.62 -7.94 15.07
N GLY A 14 4.71 -7.16 15.03
CA GLY A 14 5.91 -7.45 14.25
C GLY A 14 5.83 -7.10 12.76
N ALA A 15 4.74 -6.46 12.30
CA ALA A 15 4.64 -6.00 10.92
C ALA A 15 5.57 -4.80 10.67
N LYS A 16 6.00 -4.64 9.42
CA LYS A 16 6.68 -3.41 8.96
C LYS A 16 5.65 -2.43 8.43
N VAL A 17 5.80 -1.15 8.76
CA VAL A 17 4.90 -0.08 8.31
C VAL A 17 5.66 0.84 7.36
N ILE A 18 5.12 1.03 6.15
CA ILE A 18 5.57 2.04 5.19
C ILE A 18 4.55 3.17 5.21
N ALA A 19 4.95 4.38 5.59
CA ALA A 19 4.08 5.55 5.61
C ALA A 19 4.28 6.43 4.37
N LEU A 20 3.18 6.90 3.77
CA LEU A 20 3.16 7.98 2.78
C LEU A 20 2.68 9.24 3.49
N THR A 21 3.55 10.20 3.74
CA THR A 21 3.23 11.33 4.63
C THR A 21 4.19 12.52 4.46
N THR A 22 3.97 13.60 5.20
CA THR A 22 4.90 14.73 5.29
C THR A 22 5.95 14.51 6.38
N SER A 23 7.10 15.15 6.21
CA SER A 23 8.19 15.16 7.18
C SER A 23 7.73 15.61 8.56
N GLY A 24 8.25 14.95 9.59
CA GLY A 24 7.95 15.33 10.98
C GLY A 24 6.50 15.07 11.40
N SER A 25 5.68 14.39 10.60
CA SER A 25 4.35 13.97 11.04
C SER A 25 4.45 12.90 12.15
N PRO A 26 3.44 12.77 13.03
CA PRO A 26 3.39 11.67 13.99
C PRO A 26 3.47 10.30 13.32
N LEU A 27 2.91 10.15 12.12
CA LEU A 27 2.98 8.93 11.33
C LEU A 27 4.41 8.65 10.85
N ALA A 28 5.12 9.67 10.36
CA ALA A 28 6.49 9.55 9.86
C ALA A 28 7.46 9.08 10.95
N ARG A 29 7.23 9.49 12.20
CA ARG A 29 8.05 9.11 13.36
C ARG A 29 7.84 7.67 13.82
N ARG A 30 6.65 7.09 13.56
CA ARG A 30 6.29 5.75 14.02
C ARG A 30 6.58 4.67 12.97
N ALA A 31 6.47 5.02 11.69
CA ALA A 31 6.64 4.05 10.61
C ALA A 31 8.05 3.45 10.55
N THR A 32 8.17 2.24 10.01
CA THR A 32 9.47 1.61 9.75
C THR A 32 10.22 2.33 8.63
N VAL A 33 9.49 2.73 7.59
CA VAL A 33 9.99 3.51 6.46
C VAL A 33 8.98 4.60 6.15
N SER A 34 9.46 5.82 5.92
CA SER A 34 8.61 6.96 5.58
C SER A 34 8.97 7.45 4.18
N LEU A 35 8.00 7.41 3.26
CA LEU A 35 8.08 8.05 1.95
C LEU A 35 7.47 9.44 2.09
N ILE A 36 8.36 10.43 2.06
CA ILE A 36 8.02 11.81 2.35
C ILE A 36 7.52 12.52 1.08
N ALA A 37 6.40 13.22 1.19
CA ALA A 37 5.85 14.10 0.16
C ALA A 37 5.68 15.51 0.72
N ASP A 38 6.79 16.20 0.97
CA ASP A 38 6.77 17.61 1.37
C ASP A 38 6.53 18.47 0.13
N THR A 39 5.32 19.01 0.03
CA THR A 39 4.94 19.88 -1.09
C THR A 39 4.72 21.29 -0.58
N LEU A 40 5.33 22.26 -1.26
CA LEU A 40 5.07 23.68 -1.05
C LEU A 40 3.74 24.01 -1.72
N GLU A 41 2.64 23.70 -1.05
CA GLU A 41 1.30 24.08 -1.47
C GLU A 41 0.92 25.39 -0.78
N ASP A 42 0.55 26.40 -1.56
CA ASP A 42 0.03 27.65 -1.04
C ASP A 42 -1.39 27.42 -0.52
N ASN A 43 -1.59 27.52 0.79
CA ASN A 43 -2.81 27.12 1.48
C ASN A 43 -4.00 28.08 1.24
N GLU A 44 -3.81 29.17 0.48
CA GLU A 44 -4.82 30.23 0.41
C GLU A 44 -5.96 29.97 -0.58
N THR A 45 -5.87 29.03 -1.55
CA THR A 45 -6.99 28.86 -2.50
C THR A 45 -7.22 27.47 -3.10
N TYR A 46 -6.25 26.56 -3.15
CA TYR A 46 -6.45 25.25 -3.80
C TYR A 46 -5.85 24.08 -3.01
N SER A 47 -6.74 23.13 -2.72
CA SER A 47 -6.52 21.85 -2.03
C SER A 47 -5.43 20.96 -2.65
N PRO A 48 -4.96 19.94 -1.90
CA PRO A 48 -3.65 19.31 -2.04
C PRO A 48 -3.51 18.43 -3.29
N MET A 49 -3.37 19.07 -4.46
CA MET A 49 -3.27 18.35 -5.72
C MET A 49 -1.87 17.75 -5.89
N ILE A 50 -0.83 18.46 -5.46
CA ILE A 50 0.56 18.02 -5.66
C ILE A 50 0.89 16.89 -4.69
N SER A 51 0.60 17.03 -3.40
CA SER A 51 0.91 15.96 -2.43
C SER A 51 0.15 14.67 -2.76
N ARG A 52 -1.10 14.78 -3.23
CA ARG A 52 -1.88 13.63 -3.69
C ARG A 52 -1.26 12.97 -4.92
N ILE A 53 -0.83 13.73 -5.92
CA ILE A 53 -0.15 13.19 -7.11
C ILE A 53 1.16 12.51 -6.71
N VAL A 54 1.96 13.12 -5.83
CA VAL A 54 3.22 12.53 -5.34
C VAL A 54 2.96 11.19 -4.66
N HIS A 55 1.98 11.10 -3.77
CA HIS A 55 1.62 9.83 -3.13
C HIS A 55 1.17 8.77 -4.14
N LEU A 56 0.39 9.12 -5.16
CA LEU A 56 -0.02 8.19 -6.21
C LEU A 56 1.17 7.67 -7.02
N VAL A 57 2.10 8.55 -7.41
CA VAL A 57 3.32 8.17 -8.12
C VAL A 57 4.20 7.26 -7.25
N GLN A 58 4.31 7.53 -5.95
CA GLN A 58 5.04 6.65 -5.03
C GLN A 58 4.43 5.24 -5.01
N ILE A 59 3.10 5.11 -5.02
CA ILE A 59 2.41 3.82 -5.10
C ILE A 59 2.72 3.09 -6.41
N ASP A 60 2.72 3.80 -7.54
CA ASP A 60 3.03 3.22 -8.85
C ASP A 60 4.48 2.73 -8.92
N ILE A 61 5.43 3.53 -8.44
CA ILE A 61 6.86 3.18 -8.37
C ILE A 61 7.05 1.92 -7.52
N LEU A 62 6.42 1.86 -6.35
CA LEU A 62 6.49 0.68 -5.48
C LEU A 62 5.91 -0.55 -6.19
N THR A 63 4.77 -0.40 -6.86
CA THR A 63 4.11 -1.50 -7.56
C THR A 63 5.00 -2.09 -8.65
N VAL A 64 5.54 -1.24 -9.53
CA VAL A 64 6.43 -1.67 -10.62
C VAL A 64 7.72 -2.26 -10.04
N SER A 65 8.32 -1.61 -9.06
CA SER A 65 9.58 -2.08 -8.44
C SER A 65 9.42 -3.43 -7.77
N VAL A 66 8.30 -3.66 -7.06
CA VAL A 66 7.99 -4.95 -6.45
C VAL A 66 7.76 -6.00 -7.54
N ALA A 67 7.00 -5.70 -8.59
CA ALA A 67 6.77 -6.62 -9.69
C ALA A 67 8.08 -7.06 -10.37
N LEU A 68 8.96 -6.10 -10.68
CA LEU A 68 10.28 -6.37 -11.26
C LEU A 68 11.16 -7.22 -10.34
N ARG A 69 11.20 -6.90 -9.04
CA ARG A 69 12.02 -7.64 -8.05
C ARG A 69 11.53 -9.05 -7.78
N ARG A 70 10.22 -9.28 -7.83
CA ARG A 70 9.62 -10.62 -7.62
C ARG A 70 9.81 -11.54 -8.83
N GLY A 71 10.05 -10.96 -10.00
CA GLY A 71 10.25 -11.68 -11.25
C GLY A 71 9.02 -12.47 -11.73
N PRO A 72 9.11 -13.15 -12.89
CA PRO A 72 7.97 -13.86 -13.50
C PRO A 72 7.48 -15.07 -12.70
N GLY A 73 8.31 -15.59 -11.79
CA GLY A 73 8.02 -16.79 -11.01
C GLY A 73 6.88 -16.59 -10.00
N LEU A 74 6.90 -15.48 -9.26
CA LEU A 74 5.86 -15.19 -8.26
C LEU A 74 4.52 -14.85 -8.91
N ILE A 75 4.53 -14.12 -10.03
CA ILE A 75 3.29 -13.81 -10.78
C ILE A 75 2.62 -15.11 -11.23
N ARG A 76 3.38 -16.09 -11.72
CA ARG A 76 2.85 -17.42 -12.06
C ARG A 76 2.29 -18.17 -10.85
N GLN A 77 2.89 -18.05 -9.67
CA GLN A 77 2.35 -18.67 -8.46
C GLN A 77 1.04 -18.01 -8.01
N LEU A 78 0.96 -16.67 -8.03
CA LEU A 78 -0.26 -15.94 -7.70
C LEU A 78 -1.39 -16.24 -8.69
N GLU A 79 -1.09 -16.34 -9.99
CA GLU A 79 -2.07 -16.76 -11.00
C GLU A 79 -2.54 -18.20 -10.77
N LYS A 80 -1.63 -19.13 -10.43
CA LYS A 80 -2.01 -20.51 -10.05
C LYS A 80 -2.94 -20.52 -8.83
N THR A 81 -2.60 -19.80 -7.77
CA THR A 81 -3.44 -19.71 -6.56
C THR A 81 -4.81 -19.12 -6.89
N LYS A 82 -4.86 -18.05 -7.69
CA LYS A 82 -6.12 -17.43 -8.15
C LYS A 82 -6.95 -18.40 -8.98
N HIS A 83 -6.34 -19.19 -9.86
CA HIS A 83 -7.02 -20.22 -10.66
C HIS A 83 -7.59 -21.33 -9.78
N SER A 84 -6.82 -21.84 -8.81
CA SER A 84 -7.28 -22.87 -7.88
C SER A 84 -8.45 -22.40 -7.01
N LEU A 85 -8.46 -21.12 -6.60
CA LEU A 85 -9.58 -20.52 -5.88
C LEU A 85 -10.81 -20.30 -6.77
N LYS A 86 -10.62 -19.93 -8.04
CA LYS A 86 -11.71 -19.76 -9.01
C LYS A 86 -12.39 -21.10 -9.31
N ASN A 87 -11.61 -22.17 -9.54
CA ASN A 87 -12.15 -23.50 -9.83
C ASN A 87 -12.98 -24.04 -8.66
N ARG A 88 -12.52 -23.86 -7.42
CA ARG A 88 -13.30 -24.25 -6.23
C ARG A 88 -14.61 -23.47 -6.06
N ARG A 89 -14.70 -22.23 -6.55
CA ARG A 89 -15.94 -21.45 -6.55
C ARG A 89 -16.93 -21.91 -7.62
N LEU A 90 -16.44 -22.51 -8.71
CA LEU A 90 -17.28 -23.11 -9.74
C LEU A 90 -17.81 -24.49 -9.32
N ASP A 91 -16.99 -25.28 -8.62
CA ASP A 91 -17.40 -26.57 -8.05
C ASP A 91 -18.45 -26.42 -6.93
N ASN A 92 -18.49 -25.26 -6.26
CA ASN A 92 -19.47 -24.97 -5.20
C ASN A 92 -20.83 -24.41 -5.71
N LYS A 93 -21.03 -24.32 -7.03
CA LYS A 93 -22.37 -24.14 -7.61
C LYS A 93 -22.97 -25.51 -7.89
N GLN A 94 -23.54 -26.12 -6.86
CA GLN A 94 -24.43 -27.27 -7.04
C GLN A 94 -25.68 -26.80 -7.81
N PRO A 95 -26.17 -27.57 -8.80
CA PRO A 95 -27.41 -27.28 -9.48
C PRO A 95 -28.58 -27.66 -8.56
N GLU A 96 -29.48 -26.71 -8.30
CA GLU A 96 -30.89 -26.97 -7.98
C GLU A 96 -31.77 -26.29 -9.02
#